data_AF-A0A6J7ZQA4-F1
#
_entry.id   AF-A0A6J7ZQA4-F1
#
_cell.length_a   1.000
_cell.length_b   1.000
_cell.length_c   1.000
_cell.angle_alpha   90.00
_cell.angle_beta   90.00
_cell.angle_gamma   90.00
#
_symmetry.space_group_name_H-M   'P 1'
#
loop_
_entity.id
_entity.type
_entity.pdbx_description
1 polymer ?
#
loop_
_entity_poly.entity_id
_entity_poly.type
_entity_poly.pdbx_seq_one_letter_code
_entity_poly.pdbx_strand_id
1 'polypeptide(L)'
;MLLICPGIHPPELTESFLDGVLENWKNQQQLGELLIFPTQDYPAYSSLDIFNFIDQNHPKSAIIIIAFSAGVVGAIGAALAWQQLGGGNSRIDCH
;
A
#
# COMPACT_ATOMS: atom_id res chain seq x y z
N MET A 1 -8.24 -4.89 -3.78
CA MET A 1 -6.98 -4.25 -4.25
C MET A 1 -5.90 -4.52 -3.22
N LEU A 2 -4.68 -4.86 -3.64
CA LEU A 2 -3.54 -5.07 -2.75
C LEU A 2 -2.62 -3.84 -2.81
N LEU A 3 -2.28 -3.26 -1.65
CA LEU A 3 -1.31 -2.18 -1.52
C LEU A 3 -0.08 -2.67 -0.76
N ILE A 4 1.10 -2.47 -1.33
CA ILE A 4 2.38 -2.68 -0.67
C ILE A 4 2.89 -1.34 -0.17
N CYS A 5 3.21 -1.26 1.12
CA CYS A 5 3.90 -0.14 1.76
C CYS A 5 5.32 -0.58 2.14
N PRO A 6 6.32 -0.36 1.27
CA PRO A 6 7.70 -0.74 1.55
C PRO A 6 8.27 -0.04 2.78
N GLY A 7 9.33 -0.62 3.34
CA GLY A 7 10.14 0.01 4.37
C GLY A 7 11.24 0.89 3.78
N ILE A 8 12.19 1.30 4.63
CA ILE A 8 13.40 2.00 4.19
C ILE A 8 14.40 0.93 3.73
N HIS A 9 14.35 0.59 2.45
CA HIS A 9 15.26 -0.38 1.84
C HIS A 9 15.27 -0.27 0.31
N PRO A 10 16.23 -0.90 -0.37
CA PRO A 10 16.25 -0.94 -1.83
C PRO A 10 14.98 -1.60 -2.43
N PRO A 11 14.50 -1.15 -3.60
CA PRO A 11 13.30 -1.69 -4.25
C PRO A 11 13.38 -3.19 -4.53
N GLU A 12 14.57 -3.73 -4.77
CA GLU A 12 14.82 -5.13 -5.10
C GLU A 12 14.36 -6.09 -3.99
N LEU A 13 14.33 -5.63 -2.73
CA LEU A 13 13.78 -6.42 -1.63
C LEU A 13 12.26 -6.52 -1.68
N THR A 14 11.56 -5.45 -2.09
CA THR A 14 10.12 -5.50 -2.36
C THR A 14 9.85 -6.42 -3.54
N GLU A 15 10.62 -6.29 -4.64
CA GLU A 15 10.45 -7.14 -5.83
C GLU A 15 10.70 -8.61 -5.50
N SER A 16 11.76 -8.91 -4.74
CA SER A 16 12.07 -10.29 -4.32
C SER A 16 10.98 -10.87 -3.41
N PHE A 17 10.34 -10.06 -2.56
CA PHE A 17 9.18 -10.48 -1.78
C PHE A 17 8.00 -10.81 -2.71
N LEU A 18 7.71 -9.95 -3.68
CA LEU A 18 6.60 -10.14 -4.61
C LEU A 18 6.80 -11.36 -5.50
N ASP A 19 8.01 -11.60 -5.99
CA ASP A 19 8.36 -12.79 -6.76
C ASP A 19 8.16 -14.09 -5.95
N GLY A 20 8.29 -14.02 -4.61
CA GLY A 20 8.09 -15.16 -3.73
C GLY A 20 6.64 -15.43 -3.30
N VAL A 21 5.75 -14.43 -3.41
CA VAL A 21 4.39 -14.48 -2.83
C VAL A 21 3.29 -14.37 -3.88
N LEU A 22 3.54 -13.71 -5.01
CA LEU A 22 2.54 -13.40 -6.02
C LEU A 22 3.01 -13.81 -7.42
N GLU A 23 2.25 -14.71 -8.04
CA GLU A 23 2.46 -15.03 -9.46
C GLU A 23 2.08 -13.84 -10.34
N ASN A 24 2.94 -13.50 -11.32
CA ASN A 24 2.69 -12.44 -12.32
C ASN A 24 2.33 -11.07 -11.72
N TRP A 25 2.88 -10.70 -10.55
CA TRP A 25 2.59 -9.43 -9.86
C TRP A 25 2.78 -8.19 -10.74
N LYS A 26 3.70 -8.21 -11.70
CA LYS A 26 3.91 -7.12 -12.68
C LYS A 26 2.66 -6.87 -13.53
N ASN A 27 1.96 -7.93 -13.95
CA ASN A 27 0.71 -7.82 -14.69
C ASN A 27 -0.41 -7.29 -13.78
N GLN A 28 -0.51 -7.81 -12.55
CA GLN A 28 -1.46 -7.30 -11.54
C GLN A 28 -1.26 -5.81 -11.26
N GLN A 29 0.00 -5.34 -11.23
CA GLN A 29 0.31 -3.92 -11.08
C GLN A 29 -0.16 -3.11 -12.29
N GLN A 30 0.04 -3.60 -13.52
CA GLN A 30 -0.45 -2.94 -14.73
C GLN A 30 -1.98 -2.88 -14.81
N LEU A 31 -2.67 -3.89 -14.27
CA LEU A 31 -4.13 -3.94 -14.19
C LEU A 31 -4.72 -3.10 -13.04
N GLY A 32 -3.87 -2.54 -12.16
CA GLY A 32 -4.30 -1.77 -10.99
C GLY A 32 -4.85 -2.64 -9.85
N GLU A 33 -4.60 -3.94 -9.87
CA GLU A 33 -4.98 -4.87 -8.79
C GLU A 33 -3.97 -4.84 -7.64
N LEU A 34 -2.71 -4.52 -7.96
CA LEU A 34 -1.59 -4.35 -7.06
C LEU A 34 -1.06 -2.91 -7.17
N LEU A 35 -0.90 -2.24 -6.04
CA LEU A 35 -0.24 -0.95 -5.93
C LEU A 35 1.01 -1.08 -5.06
N ILE A 36 2.08 -0.40 -5.42
CA ILE A 36 3.30 -0.31 -4.62
C ILE A 36 3.54 1.15 -4.32
N PHE A 37 3.57 1.51 -3.03
CA PHE A 37 3.83 2.88 -2.61
C PHE A 37 5.28 3.28 -2.97
N PRO A 38 5.51 4.37 -3.72
CA PRO A 38 6.83 4.71 -4.27
C PRO A 38 7.72 5.37 -3.21
N THR A 39 8.39 4.56 -2.39
CA THR A 39 9.28 5.03 -1.31
C THR A 39 10.56 5.71 -1.79
N GLN A 40 10.85 5.69 -3.09
CA GLN A 40 11.91 6.53 -3.68
C GLN A 40 11.52 8.01 -3.76
N ASP A 41 10.23 8.30 -3.85
CA ASP A 41 9.70 9.66 -4.05
C ASP A 41 9.15 10.24 -2.73
N TYR A 42 8.73 9.38 -1.81
CA TYR A 42 8.09 9.76 -0.54
C TYR A 42 8.67 8.99 0.66
N PRO A 43 8.67 9.57 1.87
CA PRO A 43 9.06 8.85 3.07
C PRO A 43 8.12 7.67 3.34
N ALA A 44 8.69 6.48 3.55
CA ALA A 44 7.92 5.25 3.82
C ALA A 44 6.93 5.36 5.00
N TYR A 45 7.24 6.19 6.00
CA TYR A 45 6.42 6.41 7.18
C TYR A 45 5.39 7.54 7.03
N SER A 46 5.27 8.16 5.85
CA SER A 46 4.36 9.28 5.62
C SER A 46 2.91 8.81 5.42
N SER A 47 2.12 8.88 6.49
CA SER A 47 0.71 8.50 6.44
C SER A 47 -0.12 9.36 5.48
N LEU A 48 0.21 10.64 5.35
CA LEU A 48 -0.49 11.54 4.43
C LEU A 48 -0.23 11.18 2.97
N ASP A 49 1.03 10.90 2.62
CA ASP A 49 1.38 10.54 1.24
C ASP A 49 0.78 9.18 0.86
N ILE A 50 0.78 8.21 1.78
CA ILE A 50 0.12 6.91 1.56
C ILE A 50 -1.40 7.09 1.40
N PHE A 51 -2.03 7.91 2.24
CA PHE A 51 -3.46 8.22 2.11
C PHE A 51 -3.77 8.86 0.75
N ASN A 52 -3.01 9.88 0.35
CA ASN A 52 -3.18 10.56 -0.94
C ASN A 52 -2.95 9.59 -2.11
N PHE A 53 -1.97 8.70 -1.99
CA PHE A 53 -1.70 7.67 -2.99
C PHE A 53 -2.87 6.69 -3.14
N ILE A 54 -3.50 6.29 -2.03
CA ILE A 54 -4.71 5.48 -2.06
C ILE A 54 -5.85 6.24 -2.74
N ASP A 55 -6.09 7.49 -2.34
CA ASP A 55 -7.19 8.31 -2.87
C ASP A 55 -7.06 8.53 -4.39
N GLN A 56 -5.86 8.85 -4.87
CA GLN A 56 -5.56 9.04 -6.30
C GLN A 56 -5.81 7.78 -7.15
N ASN A 57 -5.64 6.59 -6.56
CA ASN A 57 -5.88 5.33 -7.25
C ASN A 57 -7.35 4.87 -7.15
N HIS A 58 -8.23 5.66 -6.51
CA HIS A 58 -9.68 5.47 -6.44
C HIS A 58 -10.13 4.00 -6.28
N PRO A 59 -9.76 3.33 -5.18
CA PRO A 59 -10.15 1.95 -4.94
C PRO A 59 -11.66 1.77 -5.01
N LYS A 60 -12.11 0.91 -5.92
CA LYS A 60 -13.54 0.54 -6.05
C LYS A 60 -13.94 -0.61 -5.11
N SER A 61 -12.98 -1.18 -4.39
CA SER A 61 -13.17 -2.36 -3.53
C SER A 61 -12.31 -2.26 -2.26
N ALA A 62 -12.50 -3.20 -1.34
CA ALA A 62 -11.69 -3.29 -0.13
C ALA A 62 -10.19 -3.37 -0.46
N ILE A 63 -9.40 -2.72 0.39
CA ILE A 63 -7.94 -2.62 0.27
C ILE A 63 -7.33 -3.53 1.31
N ILE A 64 -6.42 -4.40 0.86
CA ILE A 64 -5.52 -5.16 1.75
C ILE A 64 -4.18 -4.43 1.70
N ILE A 65 -3.59 -4.14 2.85
CA ILE A 65 -2.29 -3.46 2.94
C ILE A 65 -1.27 -4.42 3.53
N ILE A 66 -0.16 -4.65 2.81
CA ILE A 66 1.02 -5.34 3.33
C ILE A 66 2.11 -4.29 3.53
N ALA A 67 2.60 -4.14 4.76
CA ALA A 67 3.54 -3.09 5.11
C ALA A 67 4.79 -3.63 5.80
N PHE A 68 5.95 -3.01 5.53
CA PHE A 68 7.24 -3.44 6.07
C PHE A 68 7.92 -2.32 6.86
N SER A 69 8.46 -2.63 8.05
CA SER A 69 9.29 -1.71 8.84
C SER A 69 8.65 -0.32 9.01
N ALA A 70 9.31 0.76 8.58
CA ALA A 70 8.78 2.13 8.61
C ALA A 70 7.47 2.31 7.82
N GLY A 71 7.25 1.50 6.78
CA GLY A 71 6.01 1.45 6.01
C GLY A 71 4.80 1.09 6.86
N VAL A 72 4.98 0.32 7.95
CA VAL A 72 3.89 -0.04 8.88
C VAL A 72 3.33 1.21 9.57
N VAL A 73 4.19 2.13 10.00
CA VAL A 73 3.76 3.38 10.65
C VAL A 73 2.94 4.22 9.69
N GLY A 74 3.45 4.39 8.47
CA GLY A 74 2.76 5.12 7.41
C GLY A 74 1.39 4.50 7.10
N ALA A 75 1.36 3.19 6.84
CA ALA A 75 0.15 2.42 6.51
C ALA A 75 -0.92 2.48 7.60
N ILE A 76 -0.56 2.30 8.86
CA ILE A 76 -1.51 2.40 9.98
C ILE A 76 -2.12 3.80 10.03
N GLY A 77 -1.29 4.86 9.96
CA GLY A 77 -1.81 6.22 9.99
C GLY A 77 -2.71 6.53 8.79
N ALA A 78 -2.38 6.03 7.60
CA ALA A 78 -3.21 6.18 6.40
C ALA A 78 -4.56 5.46 6.55
N ALA A 79 -4.55 4.23 7.07
CA ALA A 79 -5.76 3.45 7.31
C ALA A 79 -6.67 4.13 8.35
N LEU A 80 -6.09 4.67 9.43
CA LEU A 80 -6.82 5.45 10.44
C LEU A 80 -7.42 6.72 9.84
N ALA A 81 -6.67 7.46 9.02
CA ALA A 81 -7.16 8.64 8.32
C ALA A 81 -8.33 8.30 7.37
N TRP A 82 -8.20 7.19 6.62
CA TRP A 82 -9.25 6.70 5.74
C TRP A 82 -10.55 6.36 6.47
N GLN A 83 -10.44 5.71 7.63
CA GLN A 83 -11.60 5.39 8.47
C GLN A 83 -12.29 6.67 8.97
N GLN A 84 -11.53 7.69 9.39
CA GLN A 84 -12.07 8.94 9.92
C GLN A 84 -12.77 9.80 8.87
N LEU A 85 -12.30 9.78 7.62
CA LEU A 85 -12.82 10.60 6.52
C LEU A 85 -14.04 10.01 5.79
N GLY A 86 -14.66 8.96 6.34
CA GLY A 86 -15.91 8.41 5.80
C GLY A 86 -15.74 7.27 4.79
N GLY A 87 -14.53 6.68 4.66
CA GLY A 87 -14.31 5.43 3.94
C GLY A 87 -14.95 4.18 4.58
N GLY A 88 -15.76 4.38 5.63
CA GLY A 88 -16.26 3.37 6.57
C GLY A 88 -17.27 2.33 6.06
N ASN A 89 -17.56 2.27 4.75
CA ASN A 89 -18.34 1.15 4.18
C ASN A 89 -17.46 0.00 3.64
N SER A 90 -16.13 0.15 3.68
CA SER A 90 -15.17 -0.90 3.30
C SER A 90 -14.10 -1.02 4.39
N ARG A 91 -14.14 -2.11 5.16
CA ARG A 91 -13.10 -2.46 6.15
C ARG A 91 -11.74 -2.62 5.45
N ILE A 92 -10.69 -2.07 6.06
CA ILE A 92 -9.29 -2.36 5.72
C ILE A 92 -8.81 -3.32 6.82
N ASP A 93 -8.61 -4.59 6.46
CA ASP A 93 -8.06 -5.59 7.37
C ASP A 93 -6.54 -5.62 7.17
N CYS A 94 -5.79 -5.26 8.22
CA CYS A 94 -4.33 -5.36 8.25
C CYS A 94 -3.96 -6.77 8.74
N HIS A 95 -3.32 -7.57 7.88
CA HIS A 95 -2.82 -8.91 8.20
C HIS A 95 -1.30 -8.97 8.16
#